data_AF-X0ZY34-F1
#
_entry.id   AF-X0ZY34-F1
#
_cell.length_a   1.000
_cell.length_b   1.000
_cell.length_c   1.000
_cell.angle_alpha   90.00
_cell.angle_beta   90.00
_cell.angle_gamma   90.00
#
_symmetry.space_group_name_H-M   'P 1'
#
loop_
_entity.id
_entity.type
_entity.pdbx_description
1 polymer ?
#
loop_
_entity_poly.entity_id
_entity_poly.type
_entity_poly.pdbx_seq_one_letter_code
_entity_poly.pdbx_strand_id
1 'polypeptide(L)'
;MDIKSDVDLLVKNIFQTFLTNGKNLSTVLENLNEFFWSKRESDYIKAMNQVQVRGGVRKELAVETISNKTKVPISEIIVLGDSITDINMLQRLKDEGGIAVSFNGNRFTVGRASIAITTTNNLGTLPVFEHKDSIERFLEEWEKTTTIFIQILG
;
A
#
# COMPACT_ATOMS: atom_id res chain seq x y z
N MET A 1 -3.12 -0.35 -35.06
CA MET A 1 -2.84 -0.02 -33.66
C MET A 1 -1.55 0.77 -33.63
N ASP A 2 -1.64 2.09 -33.72
CA ASP A 2 -0.49 3.00 -33.67
C ASP A 2 -0.37 3.62 -32.28
N ILE A 3 0.52 3.05 -31.47
CA ILE A 3 0.84 3.56 -30.12
C ILE A 3 2.15 4.37 -30.10
N LYS A 4 2.89 4.39 -31.22
CA LYS A 4 4.28 4.87 -31.23
C LYS A 4 4.35 6.36 -31.00
N SER A 5 3.43 7.12 -31.58
CA SER A 5 3.32 8.57 -31.42
C SER A 5 3.12 8.97 -29.95
N ASP A 6 2.23 8.28 -29.25
CA ASP A 6 1.94 8.49 -27.83
C ASP A 6 3.09 8.05 -26.92
N VAL A 7 3.76 6.93 -27.23
CA VAL A 7 4.97 6.52 -26.53
C VAL A 7 6.10 7.53 -26.73
N ASP A 8 6.27 8.04 -27.95
CA ASP A 8 7.25 9.09 -28.25
C ASP A 8 6.92 10.39 -27.50
N LEU A 9 5.64 10.76 -27.39
CA LEU A 9 5.20 11.90 -26.58
C LEU A 9 5.55 11.70 -25.09
N LEU A 10 5.22 10.54 -24.51
CA LEU A 10 5.54 10.24 -23.12
C LEU A 10 7.05 10.24 -22.83
N VAL A 11 7.84 9.58 -23.68
CA VAL A 11 9.26 9.31 -23.42
C VAL A 11 10.17 10.42 -23.94
N LYS A 12 9.96 10.88 -25.17
CA LYS A 12 10.86 11.85 -25.82
C LYS A 12 10.47 13.30 -25.56
N ASN A 13 9.23 13.55 -25.15
CA ASN A 13 8.79 14.88 -24.80
C ASN A 13 8.62 15.01 -23.28
N ILE A 14 7.57 14.42 -22.70
CA ILE A 14 7.21 14.65 -21.28
C ILE A 14 8.34 14.24 -20.33
N PHE A 15 8.91 13.04 -20.49
CA PHE A 15 10.02 12.59 -19.65
C PHE A 15 11.31 13.38 -19.91
N GLN A 16 11.58 13.81 -21.16
CA GLN A 16 12.75 14.66 -21.42
C GLN A 16 12.61 16.04 -20.79
N THR A 17 11.40 16.63 -20.79
CA THR A 17 11.11 17.88 -20.09
C THR A 17 11.42 17.77 -18.59
N PHE A 18 11.13 16.63 -17.95
CA PHE A 18 11.54 16.40 -16.56
C PHE A 18 13.07 16.48 -16.39
N LEU A 19 13.82 15.86 -17.30
CA LEU A 19 15.29 15.81 -17.20
C LEU A 19 15.93 17.18 -17.46
N THR A 20 15.36 18.00 -18.34
CA THR A 20 15.96 19.26 -18.78
C THR A 20 15.50 20.49 -17.99
N ASN A 21 14.27 20.49 -17.45
CA ASN A 21 13.73 21.63 -16.68
C ASN A 21 14.05 21.55 -15.17
N GLY A 22 15.29 21.17 -14.83
CA GLY A 22 15.73 21.12 -13.44
C GLY A 22 14.90 20.15 -12.56
N LYS A 23 14.26 19.14 -13.16
CA LYS A 23 13.39 18.18 -12.46
C LYS A 23 12.15 18.82 -11.83
N ASN A 24 11.64 19.90 -12.42
CA ASN A 24 10.38 20.48 -11.99
C ASN A 24 9.23 19.48 -12.14
N LEU A 25 8.69 19.04 -11.01
CA LEU A 25 7.65 18.02 -10.94
C LEU A 25 6.27 18.55 -11.36
N SER A 26 5.96 19.85 -11.17
CA SER A 26 4.62 20.38 -11.44
C SER A 26 4.26 20.30 -12.92
N THR A 27 5.17 20.74 -13.80
CA THR A 27 5.00 20.69 -15.25
C THR A 27 4.83 19.26 -15.75
N VAL A 28 5.56 18.31 -15.16
CA VAL A 28 5.45 16.89 -15.53
C VAL A 28 4.10 16.32 -15.11
N LEU A 29 3.64 16.65 -13.89
CA LEU A 29 2.32 16.24 -13.42
C LEU A 29 1.20 16.81 -14.30
N GLU A 30 1.29 18.08 -14.69
CA GLU A 30 0.34 18.72 -15.61
C GLU A 30 0.31 18.00 -16.96
N ASN A 31 1.47 17.78 -17.58
CA ASN A 31 1.57 17.07 -18.87
C ASN A 31 1.06 15.63 -18.80
N LEU A 32 1.33 14.91 -17.70
CA LEU A 32 0.82 13.55 -17.50
C LEU A 32 -0.70 13.57 -17.29
N ASN A 33 -1.22 14.51 -16.50
CA ASN A 33 -2.66 14.68 -16.30
C ASN A 33 -3.36 14.99 -17.61
N GLU A 34 -2.78 15.89 -18.42
CA GLU A 34 -3.30 16.16 -19.76
C GLU A 34 -3.23 14.90 -20.62
N PHE A 35 -2.08 14.24 -20.71
CA PHE A 35 -1.93 13.07 -21.57
C PHE A 35 -2.93 11.96 -21.23
N PHE A 36 -3.07 11.61 -19.95
CA PHE A 36 -3.89 10.50 -19.50
C PHE A 36 -5.37 10.87 -19.33
N TRP A 37 -5.70 12.04 -18.78
CA TRP A 37 -7.07 12.39 -18.34
C TRP A 37 -7.83 13.39 -19.22
N SER A 38 -7.24 13.91 -20.30
CA SER A 38 -7.89 14.92 -21.18
C SER A 38 -8.97 14.39 -22.15
N LYS A 39 -9.63 13.25 -21.89
CA LYS A 39 -10.58 12.59 -22.82
C LYS A 39 -10.01 12.33 -24.23
N ARG A 40 -8.69 12.30 -24.40
CA ARG A 40 -8.04 11.92 -25.66
C ARG A 40 -8.39 10.47 -26.02
N GLU A 41 -8.73 10.23 -27.28
CA GLU A 41 -8.91 8.89 -27.81
C GLU A 41 -7.72 8.53 -28.70
N SER A 42 -6.90 7.59 -28.25
CA SER A 42 -5.81 7.03 -29.02
C SER A 42 -5.73 5.51 -28.83
N ASP A 43 -5.01 4.83 -29.73
CA ASP A 43 -4.79 3.39 -29.61
C ASP A 43 -4.02 3.04 -28.33
N TYR A 44 -3.14 3.93 -27.84
CA TYR A 44 -2.45 3.76 -26.56
C TYR A 44 -3.43 3.84 -25.39
N ILE A 45 -4.29 4.87 -25.34
CA ILE A 45 -5.29 5.03 -24.28
C ILE A 45 -6.29 3.86 -24.30
N LYS A 46 -6.72 3.41 -25.49
CA LYS A 46 -7.58 2.22 -25.64
C LYS A 46 -6.93 0.96 -25.09
N ALA A 47 -5.64 0.73 -25.38
CA ALA A 47 -4.90 -0.41 -24.85
C ALA A 47 -4.72 -0.31 -23.32
N MET A 48 -4.38 0.87 -22.79
CA MET A 48 -4.23 1.08 -21.34
C MET A 48 -5.54 0.87 -20.58
N ASN A 49 -6.68 1.28 -21.15
CA ASN A 49 -8.00 1.06 -20.55
C ASN A 49 -8.40 -0.43 -20.46
N GLN A 50 -7.74 -1.31 -21.22
CA GLN A 50 -7.92 -2.77 -21.10
C GLN A 50 -7.07 -3.37 -19.97
N VAL A 51 -6.08 -2.65 -19.45
CA VAL A 51 -5.20 -3.13 -18.37
C VAL A 51 -5.93 -3.06 -17.04
N GLN A 52 -6.16 -4.22 -16.43
CA GLN A 52 -6.71 -4.30 -15.09
C GLN A 52 -5.61 -4.18 -14.01
N VAL A 53 -5.38 -2.97 -13.50
CA VAL A 53 -4.42 -2.73 -12.43
C VAL A 53 -4.85 -3.33 -11.08
N ARG A 54 -3.95 -4.02 -10.38
CA ARG A 54 -4.18 -4.49 -9.02
C ARG A 54 -3.73 -3.43 -8.01
N GLY A 55 -4.62 -2.47 -7.72
CA GLY A 55 -4.39 -1.38 -6.76
C GLY A 55 -4.89 -1.68 -5.34
N GLY A 56 -4.81 -0.69 -4.45
CA GLY A 56 -5.08 -0.87 -3.01
C GLY A 56 -6.51 -1.29 -2.63
N VAL A 57 -7.52 -0.83 -3.37
CA VAL A 57 -8.92 -1.25 -3.17
C VAL A 57 -9.09 -2.77 -3.31
N ARG A 58 -8.29 -3.42 -4.18
CA ARG A 58 -8.36 -4.88 -4.36
C ARG A 58 -7.75 -5.64 -3.19
N LYS A 59 -6.80 -5.07 -2.45
CA LYS A 59 -6.23 -5.69 -1.24
C LYS A 59 -7.23 -5.66 -0.08
N GLU A 60 -7.97 -4.56 0.05
CA GLU A 60 -9.11 -4.46 0.99
C GLU A 60 -10.19 -5.51 0.66
N LEU A 61 -10.66 -5.57 -0.60
CA LEU A 61 -11.64 -6.58 -1.04
C LEU A 61 -11.14 -8.02 -0.87
N ALA A 62 -9.83 -8.25 -0.91
CA ALA A 62 -9.25 -9.56 -0.68
C ALA A 62 -9.48 -10.03 0.77
N VAL A 63 -9.42 -9.12 1.76
CA VAL A 63 -9.75 -9.43 3.16
C VAL A 63 -11.18 -9.92 3.28
N GLU A 64 -12.14 -9.18 2.70
CA GLU A 64 -13.56 -9.58 2.71
C GLU A 64 -13.77 -10.93 2.03
N THR A 65 -13.10 -11.13 0.88
CA THR A 65 -13.17 -12.39 0.14
C THR A 65 -12.63 -13.56 0.97
N ILE A 66 -11.50 -13.36 1.67
CA ILE A 66 -10.89 -14.37 2.53
C ILE A 66 -11.82 -14.67 3.71
N SER A 67 -12.27 -13.65 4.44
CA SER A 67 -13.21 -13.79 5.56
C SER A 67 -14.46 -14.56 5.17
N ASN A 68 -15.08 -14.21 4.04
CA ASN A 68 -16.28 -14.88 3.54
C ASN A 68 -16.04 -16.35 3.16
N LYS A 69 -14.86 -16.68 2.62
CA LYS A 69 -14.48 -18.05 2.22
C LYS A 69 -14.11 -18.92 3.42
N THR A 70 -13.36 -18.38 4.37
CA THR A 70 -12.87 -19.12 5.54
C THR A 70 -13.87 -19.13 6.70
N LYS A 71 -14.89 -18.26 6.65
CA LYS A 71 -15.82 -18.00 7.77
C LYS A 71 -15.14 -17.47 9.04
N VAL A 72 -13.93 -16.92 8.89
CA VAL A 72 -13.20 -16.23 9.97
C VAL A 72 -13.58 -14.75 9.93
N PRO A 73 -14.04 -14.14 11.04
CA PRO A 73 -14.37 -12.72 11.07
C PRO A 73 -13.11 -11.87 10.88
N ILE A 74 -13.25 -10.66 10.31
CA ILE A 74 -12.10 -9.77 10.04
C ILE A 74 -11.33 -9.43 11.33
N SER A 75 -12.03 -9.33 12.46
CA SER A 75 -11.45 -9.14 13.80
C SER A 75 -10.47 -10.24 14.22
N GLU A 76 -10.52 -11.41 13.59
CA GLU A 76 -9.61 -12.52 13.85
C GLU A 76 -8.53 -12.67 12.76
N ILE A 77 -8.44 -11.73 11.82
CA ILE A 77 -7.44 -11.76 10.76
C ILE A 77 -6.22 -10.92 11.15
N ILE A 78 -5.05 -11.36 10.69
CA ILE A 78 -3.80 -10.59 10.73
C ILE A 78 -3.43 -10.25 9.27
N VAL A 79 -3.11 -8.99 8.98
CA VAL A 79 -2.54 -8.59 7.69
C VAL A 79 -1.26 -7.80 7.86
N LEU A 80 -0.34 -7.94 6.90
CA LEU A 80 0.93 -7.22 6.84
C LEU A 80 0.96 -6.37 5.58
N GLY A 81 1.44 -5.14 5.70
CA GLY A 81 1.65 -4.23 4.58
C GLY A 81 2.82 -3.29 4.81
N ASP A 82 3.44 -2.82 3.73
CA ASP A 82 4.67 -2.00 3.74
C ASP A 82 4.50 -0.68 2.96
N SER A 83 3.52 -0.63 2.07
CA SER A 83 3.45 0.39 1.03
C SER A 83 2.11 1.13 0.98
N ILE A 84 2.04 2.17 0.13
CA ILE A 84 0.81 2.91 -0.13
C ILE A 84 -0.32 2.02 -0.68
N THR A 85 0.00 0.89 -1.31
CA THR A 85 -1.03 -0.01 -1.83
C THR A 85 -1.76 -0.79 -0.73
N ASP A 86 -1.21 -0.85 0.48
CA ASP A 86 -1.74 -1.64 1.60
C ASP A 86 -2.65 -0.81 2.51
N ILE A 87 -2.69 0.51 2.33
CA ILE A 87 -3.28 1.45 3.29
C ILE A 87 -4.75 1.16 3.59
N ASN A 88 -5.55 0.82 2.57
CA ASN A 88 -6.97 0.54 2.75
C ASN A 88 -7.18 -0.79 3.48
N MET A 89 -6.37 -1.81 3.13
CA MET A 89 -6.42 -3.12 3.78
C MET A 89 -6.05 -3.01 5.27
N LEU A 90 -4.98 -2.26 5.58
CA LEU A 90 -4.53 -2.03 6.95
C LEU A 90 -5.59 -1.26 7.76
N GLN A 91 -6.10 -0.16 7.21
CA GLN A 91 -7.14 0.63 7.88
C GLN A 91 -8.40 -0.18 8.14
N ARG A 92 -8.86 -0.94 7.12
CA ARG A 92 -10.04 -1.81 7.24
C ARG A 92 -9.88 -2.84 8.36
N LEU A 93 -8.70 -3.47 8.48
CA LEU A 93 -8.46 -4.42 9.56
C LEU A 93 -8.43 -3.73 10.93
N LYS A 94 -7.75 -2.58 11.02
CA LYS A 94 -7.68 -1.79 12.26
C LYS A 94 -9.08 -1.41 12.76
N ASP A 95 -9.95 -0.94 11.85
CA ASP A 95 -11.30 -0.50 12.18
C ASP A 95 -12.21 -1.66 12.63
N GLU A 96 -11.99 -2.86 12.11
CA GLU A 96 -12.76 -4.08 12.44
C GLU A 96 -12.17 -4.86 13.63
N GLY A 97 -11.14 -4.33 14.30
CA GLY A 97 -10.51 -4.95 15.46
C GLY A 97 -9.57 -6.12 15.14
N GLY A 98 -9.20 -6.30 13.86
CA GLY A 98 -8.15 -7.22 13.46
C GLY A 98 -6.75 -6.64 13.70
N ILE A 99 -5.71 -7.44 13.46
CA ILE A 99 -4.32 -6.98 13.64
C ILE A 99 -3.75 -6.51 12.30
N ALA A 100 -3.64 -5.19 12.15
CA ALA A 100 -2.99 -4.56 11.01
C ALA A 100 -1.53 -4.26 11.33
N VAL A 101 -0.60 -4.86 10.58
CA VAL A 101 0.85 -4.72 10.79
C VAL A 101 1.49 -3.91 9.67
N SER A 102 2.11 -2.79 10.02
CA SER A 102 3.03 -2.06 9.15
C SER A 102 4.42 -2.69 9.23
N PHE A 103 4.76 -3.56 8.28
CA PHE A 103 6.03 -4.30 8.27
C PHE A 103 7.07 -3.58 7.43
N ASN A 104 8.13 -3.06 8.07
CA ASN A 104 9.12 -2.15 7.44
C ASN A 104 8.46 -1.03 6.63
N GLY A 105 7.28 -0.62 7.08
CA GLY A 105 6.40 0.23 6.30
C GLY A 105 6.79 1.70 6.33
N ASN A 106 6.39 2.42 5.30
CA ASN A 106 6.64 3.85 5.19
C ASN A 106 5.60 4.69 5.96
N ARG A 107 5.72 6.02 5.89
CA ARG A 107 4.79 6.97 6.56
C ARG A 107 3.30 6.74 6.25
N PHE A 108 2.97 6.10 5.14
CA PHE A 108 1.58 5.87 4.73
C PHE A 108 0.94 4.69 5.47
N THR A 109 1.72 3.67 5.84
CA THR A 109 1.21 2.46 6.50
C THR A 109 1.18 2.57 8.01
N VAL A 110 2.16 3.26 8.62
CA VAL A 110 2.28 3.42 10.08
C VAL A 110 0.95 3.90 10.67
N GLY A 111 0.44 5.07 10.28
CA GLY A 111 -0.81 5.61 10.84
C GLY A 111 -2.09 4.81 10.54
N ARG A 112 -2.01 3.76 9.73
CA ARG A 112 -3.16 2.91 9.34
C ARG A 112 -3.05 1.49 9.88
N ALA A 113 -1.97 1.18 10.58
CA ALA A 113 -1.74 -0.08 11.26
C ALA A 113 -2.02 0.06 12.76
N SER A 114 -2.23 -1.07 13.44
CA SER A 114 -2.24 -1.15 14.91
C SER A 114 -0.84 -1.40 15.46
N ILE A 115 0.01 -2.10 14.71
CA ILE A 115 1.39 -2.45 15.09
C ILE A 115 2.34 -2.07 13.96
N ALA A 116 3.50 -1.51 14.29
CA ALA A 116 4.61 -1.34 13.37
C ALA A 116 5.79 -2.23 13.76
N ILE A 117 6.36 -2.96 12.79
CA ILE A 117 7.52 -3.83 12.98
C ILE A 117 8.64 -3.35 12.06
N THR A 118 9.80 -3.04 12.64
CA THR A 118 11.01 -2.67 11.89
C THR A 118 12.09 -3.71 12.16
N THR A 119 12.50 -4.43 11.12
CA THR A 119 13.40 -5.60 11.26
C THR A 119 14.10 -5.92 9.94
N THR A 120 15.25 -6.59 10.01
CA THR A 120 16.00 -7.05 8.83
C THR A 120 15.49 -8.37 8.26
N ASN A 121 14.59 -9.06 8.96
CA ASN A 121 14.05 -10.36 8.55
C ASN A 121 12.63 -10.60 9.08
N ASN A 122 11.96 -11.63 8.59
CA ASN A 122 10.55 -11.88 8.90
C ASN A 122 10.28 -12.42 10.31
N LEU A 123 11.31 -12.82 11.08
CA LEU A 123 11.11 -13.39 12.42
C LEU A 123 10.45 -12.41 13.39
N GLY A 124 10.59 -11.09 13.15
CA GLY A 124 9.91 -10.06 13.95
C GLY A 124 8.39 -10.15 13.91
N THR A 125 7.81 -10.88 12.95
CA THR A 125 6.36 -11.09 12.85
C THR A 125 5.85 -12.23 13.72
N LEU A 126 6.72 -13.17 14.11
CA LEU A 126 6.34 -14.38 14.84
C LEU A 126 5.58 -14.09 16.14
N PRO A 127 6.01 -13.14 17.01
CA PRO A 127 5.29 -12.87 18.25
C PRO A 127 3.87 -12.35 18.01
N VAL A 128 3.61 -11.68 16.89
CA VAL A 128 2.26 -11.22 16.54
C VAL A 128 1.33 -12.40 16.26
N PHE A 129 1.83 -13.45 15.62
CA PHE A 129 1.05 -14.66 15.38
C PHE A 129 0.89 -15.51 16.64
N GLU A 130 1.97 -15.67 17.44
CA GLU A 130 1.95 -16.47 18.66
C GLU A 130 1.08 -15.86 19.76
N HIS A 131 1.00 -14.53 19.82
CA HIS A 131 0.24 -13.80 20.83
C HIS A 131 -0.99 -13.07 20.27
N LYS A 132 -1.51 -13.51 19.12
CA LYS A 132 -2.66 -12.88 18.43
C LYS A 132 -3.80 -12.51 19.39
N ASP A 133 -4.24 -13.46 20.20
CA ASP A 133 -5.44 -13.30 21.05
C ASP A 133 -5.14 -12.51 22.34
N SER A 134 -3.88 -12.17 22.60
CA SER A 134 -3.42 -11.42 23.77
C SER A 134 -2.40 -10.34 23.41
N ILE A 135 -2.51 -9.78 22.20
CA ILE A 135 -1.43 -9.01 21.60
C ILE A 135 -1.13 -7.73 22.38
N GLU A 136 -2.15 -7.04 22.89
CA GLU A 136 -1.98 -5.84 23.71
C GLU A 136 -1.19 -6.14 24.99
N ARG A 137 -1.60 -7.18 25.73
CA ARG A 137 -0.89 -7.62 26.95
C ARG A 137 0.55 -8.01 26.65
N PHE A 138 0.77 -8.77 25.56
CA PHE A 138 2.11 -9.16 25.14
C PHE A 138 2.99 -7.93 24.87
N LEU A 139 2.47 -6.95 24.13
CA LEU A 139 3.23 -5.74 23.80
C LEU A 139 3.53 -4.91 25.06
N GLU A 140 2.58 -4.76 25.99
CA GLU A 140 2.79 -4.08 27.27
C GLU A 140 3.87 -4.77 28.13
N GLU A 141 3.93 -6.10 28.13
CA GLU A 141 4.96 -6.86 28.84
C GLU A 141 6.33 -6.78 28.13
N TRP A 142 6.31 -6.79 26.80
CA TRP A 142 7.51 -6.68 25.96
C TRP A 142 8.19 -5.31 26.11
N GLU A 143 7.40 -4.23 26.14
CA GLU A 143 7.89 -2.86 26.36
C GLU A 143 8.57 -2.70 27.73
N LYS A 144 8.10 -3.41 28.77
CA LYS A 144 8.70 -3.37 30.11
C LYS A 144 10.04 -4.12 30.18
N THR A 145 10.26 -5.08 29.30
CA THR A 145 11.38 -6.03 29.38
C THR A 145 12.49 -5.75 28.37
N THR A 146 12.23 -4.92 27.35
CA THR A 146 13.13 -4.81 26.19
C THR A 146 13.41 -3.35 25.78
N THR A 147 14.67 -3.00 25.51
CA THR A 147 15.11 -1.72 24.91
C THR A 147 14.97 -1.70 23.37
N ILE A 148 14.07 -2.49 22.80
CA ILE A 148 13.79 -2.53 21.35
C ILE A 148 12.48 -1.76 21.12
N PHE A 149 12.55 -0.69 20.33
CA PHE A 149 11.41 0.18 20.02
C PHE A 149 10.37 -0.56 19.16
N ILE A 150 9.30 -1.02 19.79
CA ILE A 150 8.03 -1.31 19.14
C ILE A 150 7.07 -0.23 19.63
N GLN A 151 6.43 0.50 18.72
CA GLN A 151 5.51 1.58 19.08
C GLN A 151 4.07 1.14 18.78
N ILE A 152 3.24 1.04 19.82
CA ILE A 152 1.80 0.88 19.68
C ILE A 152 1.22 2.20 19.16
N LEU A 153 0.43 2.13 18.08
CA LEU A 153 -0.17 3.29 17.45
C LEU A 153 -1.63 3.43 17.92
N GLY A 154 -1.78 4.05 19.11
CA GLY A 154 -3.06 4.48 19.67
C GLY A 154 -3.75 5.54 18.83
#